data_AF-A0A2E4LBG7-F1
#
_entry.id   AF-A0A2E4LBG7-F1
#
_cell.length_a   1.000
_cell.length_b   1.000
_cell.length_c   1.000
_cell.angle_alpha   90.00
_cell.angle_beta   90.00
_cell.angle_gamma   90.00
#
_symmetry.space_group_name_H-M   'P 1'
#
loop_
_entity.id
_entity.type
_entity.pdbx_description
1 polymer ?
#
loop_
_entity_poly.entity_id
_entity_poly.type
_entity_poly.pdbx_seq_one_letter_code
_entity_poly.pdbx_strand_id
1 'polypeptide(L)' 'MTTLTQMIKHVSIKVSEGGHNLMEIEKFIEMSLTQRLQLLTEKRISFLDEDGNKVPLIEGVRYANELIKSRRK' A
#
# COMPACT_ATOMS: atom_id res chain seq x y z
N MET A 1 23.81 1.86 -4.98
CA MET A 1 23.06 2.76 -5.86
C MET A 1 21.78 2.06 -6.29
N THR A 2 20.62 2.50 -5.79
CA THR A 2 19.31 2.19 -6.36
C THR A 2 18.31 3.24 -5.85
N THR A 3 18.42 4.45 -6.39
CA THR A 3 17.36 5.46 -6.34
C THR A 3 16.42 5.20 -7.50
N LEU A 4 15.54 4.23 -7.33
CA LEU A 4 14.30 4.16 -8.08
C LEU A 4 13.21 4.28 -7.02
N THR A 5 12.69 5.49 -6.85
CA THR A 5 11.49 5.75 -6.09
C THR A 5 10.35 5.06 -6.83
N GLN A 6 10.21 3.73 -6.66
CA GLN A 6 9.17 2.95 -7.33
C GLN A 6 7.82 3.53 -6.89
N MET A 7 7.09 4.10 -7.85
CA MET A 7 5.77 4.67 -7.58
C MET A 7 4.80 3.54 -7.31
N ILE A 8 4.29 3.50 -6.09
CA ILE A 8 3.33 2.49 -5.67
C ILE A 8 1.99 2.85 -6.29
N LYS A 9 1.44 1.91 -7.04
CA LYS A 9 0.17 2.08 -7.74
C LYS A 9 -0.95 1.31 -7.03
N HIS A 10 -0.63 0.13 -6.51
CA HIS A 10 -1.63 -0.77 -5.96
C HIS A 10 -1.24 -1.34 -4.59
N VAL A 11 -2.26 -1.78 -3.86
CA VAL A 11 -2.19 -2.54 -2.63
C VAL A 11 -2.96 -3.84 -2.86
N SER A 12 -2.26 -4.97 -2.76
CA SER A 12 -2.89 -6.29 -2.73
C SER A 12 -3.27 -6.63 -1.30
N ILE A 13 -4.55 -6.87 -1.04
CA ILE A 13 -5.11 -7.21 0.25
C ILE A 13 -5.52 -8.68 0.24
N LYS A 14 -4.91 -9.49 1.10
CA LYS A 14 -5.24 -10.91 1.27
C LYS A 14 -6.60 -11.06 1.95
N VAL A 15 -7.61 -11.54 1.22
CA VAL A 15 -8.97 -11.76 1.74
C VAL A 15 -9.20 -13.19 2.25
N SER A 16 -8.53 -14.18 1.66
CA SER A 16 -8.56 -15.59 2.07
C SER A 16 -7.21 -16.27 1.79
N GLU A 17 -7.08 -17.59 2.03
CA GLU A 17 -5.82 -18.30 1.77
C GLU A 17 -5.37 -18.25 0.30
N GLY A 18 -6.29 -18.17 -0.65
CA GLY A 18 -5.98 -18.03 -2.09
C GLY A 18 -6.51 -16.75 -2.75
N GLY A 19 -7.27 -15.93 -2.03
CA GLY A 19 -7.92 -14.74 -2.58
C GLY A 19 -7.19 -13.45 -2.22
N HIS A 20 -6.91 -12.64 -3.23
CA HIS A 20 -6.35 -11.30 -3.07
C HIS A 20 -7.23 -10.28 -3.79
N ASN A 21 -7.57 -9.20 -3.10
CA ASN A 21 -8.19 -8.04 -3.72
C ASN A 21 -7.10 -7.03 -4.06
N LEU A 22 -7.06 -6.62 -5.32
CA LEU A 22 -6.20 -5.52 -5.77
C LEU A 22 -6.95 -4.20 -5.62
N MET A 23 -6.31 -3.24 -4.96
CA MET A 23 -6.87 -1.92 -4.70
C MET A 23 -5.86 -0.86 -5.11
N GLU A 24 -6.32 0.27 -5.67
CA GLU A 24 -5.45 1.43 -5.91
C GLU A 24 -4.96 2.04 -4.60
N ILE A 25 -3.74 2.55 -4.59
CA ILE A 25 -3.15 3.16 -3.37
C ILE A 25 -3.99 4.34 -2.87
N GLU A 26 -4.63 5.08 -3.78
CA GLU A 26 -5.53 6.18 -3.50
C GLU A 26 -6.74 5.75 -2.68
N LYS A 27 -7.36 4.62 -3.03
CA LYS A 27 -8.49 4.05 -2.29
C LYS A 27 -8.03 3.49 -0.94
N PHE A 28 -6.83 2.92 -0.90
CA PHE A 28 -6.26 2.43 0.35
C PHE A 28 -6.07 3.57 1.36
N ILE A 29 -5.53 4.72 0.97
CA ILE A 29 -5.31 5.84 1.90
C ILE A 29 -6.61 6.53 2.35
N GLU A 30 -7.70 6.36 1.59
CA GLU A 30 -9.05 6.81 1.97
C GLU A 30 -9.68 5.92 3.05
N MET A 31 -9.18 4.70 3.23
CA MET A 31 -9.61 3.83 4.34
C MET A 31 -9.28 4.46 5.69
N SER A 32 -10.11 4.16 6.68
CA SER A 32 -9.88 4.62 8.04
C SER A 32 -8.52 4.13 8.56
N LEU A 33 -7.89 4.94 9.42
CA LEU A 33 -6.60 4.60 10.00
C LEU A 33 -6.65 3.23 10.70
N THR A 34 -7.73 2.95 11.43
CA THR A 34 -7.94 1.67 12.14
C THR A 34 -7.93 0.48 11.18
N GLN A 35 -8.65 0.57 10.05
CA GLN A 35 -8.67 -0.52 9.06
C GLN A 35 -7.29 -0.74 8.43
N ARG A 36 -6.57 0.34 8.09
CA ARG A 36 -5.21 0.23 7.55
C ARG A 36 -4.24 -0.39 8.54
N LEU A 37 -4.30 0.01 9.80
CA LEU A 37 -3.46 -0.54 10.87
C LEU A 37 -3.75 -2.03 11.11
N GLN A 38 -5.02 -2.43 11.11
CA GLN A 38 -5.40 -3.83 11.23
C GLN A 38 -4.78 -4.66 10.08
N LEU A 39 -4.97 -4.21 8.85
CA LEU A 39 -4.43 -4.87 7.65
C LEU A 39 -2.89 -4.99 7.66
N LEU A 40 -2.20 -3.95 8.15
CA LEU A 40 -0.75 -3.95 8.33
C LEU A 40 -0.30 -4.94 9.42
N THR A 41 -0.98 -4.93 10.56
CA THR A 41 -0.63 -5.76 11.72
C THR A 41 -0.86 -7.24 11.45
N GLU A 42 -1.94 -7.58 10.75
CA GLU A 42 -2.26 -8.94 10.29
C GLU A 42 -1.36 -9.40 9.12
N LYS A 43 -0.44 -8.55 8.62
CA LYS A 43 0.41 -8.82 7.45
C LYS A 43 -0.40 -9.23 6.22
N ARG A 44 -1.59 -8.66 6.06
CA ARG A 44 -2.52 -8.98 4.96
C ARG A 44 -2.36 -8.10 3.74
N ILE A 45 -1.34 -7.24 3.69
CA ILE A 45 -1.13 -6.35 2.55
C ILE A 45 0.23 -6.53 1.91
N SER A 46 0.28 -6.27 0.61
CA SER A 46 1.51 -6.12 -0.16
C SER A 46 1.35 -4.89 -1.05
N PHE A 47 2.35 -4.01 -1.05
CA PHE A 47 2.38 -2.86 -1.93
C PHE A 47 2.99 -3.26 -3.27
N LEU A 48 2.41 -2.75 -4.35
CA LEU A 48 2.82 -3.06 -5.71
C LEU A 48 3.09 -1.78 -6.49
N ASP A 49 4.14 -1.79 -7.30
CA ASP A 49 4.43 -0.71 -8.26
C ASP A 49 3.51 -0.79 -9.49
N GLU A 50 3.78 0.05 -10.48
CA GLU A 50 3.02 0.09 -11.74
C GLU A 50 3.15 -1.18 -12.59
N ASP A 51 4.27 -1.88 -12.48
CA ASP A 51 4.56 -3.14 -13.18
C ASP A 51 4.02 -4.36 -12.42
N GLY A 52 3.46 -4.16 -11.22
CA GLY A 52 2.95 -5.22 -10.36
C GLY A 52 4.02 -5.91 -9.51
N ASN A 53 5.23 -5.36 -9.44
CA ASN A 53 6.28 -5.89 -8.57
C ASN A 53 6.00 -5.53 -7.12
N LYS A 54 6.38 -6.42 -6.20
CA LYS A 54 6.26 -6.16 -4.76
C LYS A 54 7.27 -5.12 -4.31
N VAL A 55 6.76 -4.08 -3.65
CA VAL A 55 7.54 -3.04 -2.99
C VAL A 55 7.70 -3.39 -1.50
N PRO A 56 8.89 -3.17 -0.90
CA PRO A 56 9.11 -3.39 0.52
C PRO A 56 8.07 -2.67 1.40
N LEU A 57 7.59 -3.35 2.44
CA LEU A 57 6.49 -2.84 3.28
C LEU A 57 6.78 -1.44 3.85
N ILE A 58 8.01 -1.20 4.29
CA ILE A 58 8.43 0.09 4.86
C ILE A 58 8.42 1.23 3.84
N GLU A 59 8.70 0.93 2.58
CA GLU A 59 8.61 1.89 1.47
C GLU A 59 7.15 2.14 1.11
N GLY A 60 6.36 1.06 1.06
CA GLY A 60 4.90 1.05 1.05
C GLY A 60 4.25 2.07 1.96
N VAL A 61 4.49 1.90 3.26
CA VAL A 61 3.91 2.72 4.31
C VAL A 61 4.40 4.17 4.19
N ARG A 62 5.67 4.38 3.88
CA ARG A 62 6.25 5.72 3.72
C ARG A 62 5.59 6.47 2.58
N TYR A 63 5.45 5.83 1.42
CA TYR A 63 4.79 6.40 0.26
C TYR A 63 3.32 6.75 0.55
N ALA A 64 2.57 5.82 1.17
CA ALA A 64 1.19 6.06 1.58
C ALA A 64 1.07 7.26 2.53
N ASN A 65 2.01 7.43 3.47
CA ASN A 65 2.03 8.57 4.39
C ASN A 65 2.30 9.91 3.67
N GLU A 66 3.23 9.93 2.72
CA GLU A 66 3.52 11.14 1.93
C GLU A 66 2.32 11.53 1.04
N LEU A 67 1.60 10.57 0.47
CA LEU A 67 0.35 10.83 -0.25
C LEU A 67 -0.72 11.46 0.65
N ILE A 68 -0.89 10.94 1.87
CA ILE A 68 -1.86 11.49 2.84
C ILE A 68 -1.51 12.92 3.23
N LYS A 69 -0.23 13.20 3.49
CA LYS A 69 0.23 14.57 3.80
C LYS A 69 -0.01 15.53 2.65
N SER A 70 0.22 15.08 1.42
CA SER A 70 0.04 15.88 0.21
C SER A 70 -1.43 16.25 -0.04
N ARG A 71 -2.39 15.36 0.30
CA ARG A 71 -3.84 15.63 0.20
C ARG A 71 -4.41 16.56 1.27
N ARG A 72 -3.67 16.78 2.38
CA ARG A 72 -4.09 17.65 3.49
C ARG A 72 -3.64 19.10 3.33
N LYS A 73 -2.88 19.41 2.28
CA LYS A 73 -2.51 20.78 1.88
C LYS A 73 -3.50 21.30 0.86
#